data_AF-A0A1D8GVQ8-F1
#
_entry.id   AF-A0A1D8GVQ8-F1
#
_cell.length_a   1.000
_cell.length_b   1.000
_cell.length_c   1.000
_cell.angle_alpha   90.00
_cell.angle_beta   90.00
_cell.angle_gamma   90.00
#
_symmetry.space_group_name_H-M   'P 1'
#
loop_
_entity.id
_entity.type
_entity.pdbx_description
1 polymer ?
#
loop_
_entity_poly.entity_id
_entity_poly.type
_entity_poly.pdbx_seq_one_letter_code
_entity_poly.pdbx_strand_id
1 'polypeptide(L)'
;ASGGLSDADIEKMVKDAEAHATEDKKRREAVEARNQAESLIHSTEKSLKDYGDKVSEADRTAISDAIAALKTASEASEPDADDIKAKTQTLMEV
;
A
#
# COMPACT_ATOMS: atom_id res chain seq x y z
N ALA A 1 -45.45 21.37 -1.72
CA ALA A 1 -44.11 20.79 -1.92
C ALA A 1 -43.97 19.57 -1.01
N SER A 2 -44.35 18.38 -1.46
CA SER A 2 -44.08 17.13 -0.74
C SER A 2 -42.73 16.58 -1.19
N GLY A 3 -41.67 17.38 -0.96
CA GLY A 3 -40.31 17.12 -1.45
C GLY A 3 -39.44 16.47 -0.38
N GLY A 4 -39.92 15.38 0.21
CA GLY A 4 -39.15 14.55 1.13
C GLY A 4 -38.83 13.22 0.46
N LEU A 5 -37.59 12.76 0.59
CA LEU A 5 -37.18 11.41 0.21
C LEU A 5 -38.08 10.39 0.91
N SER A 6 -38.45 9.30 0.22
CA SER A 6 -39.13 8.19 0.88
C SER A 6 -38.15 7.46 1.80
N ASP A 7 -38.65 6.70 2.78
CA ASP A 7 -37.80 5.89 3.66
C ASP A 7 -36.90 4.94 2.85
N ALA A 8 -37.40 4.40 1.74
CA ALA A 8 -36.62 3.56 0.82
C ALA A 8 -35.50 4.35 0.09
N ASP A 9 -35.75 5.61 -0.28
CA ASP A 9 -34.73 6.49 -0.85
C ASP A 9 -33.66 6.85 0.20
N ILE A 10 -34.08 7.08 1.46
CA ILE A 10 -33.18 7.34 2.57
C ILE A 10 -32.29 6.13 2.84
N GLU A 11 -32.86 4.92 2.94
CA GLU A 11 -32.09 3.69 3.15
C GLU A 11 -31.09 3.44 2.02
N LYS A 12 -31.51 3.68 0.77
CA LYS A 12 -30.61 3.58 -0.39
C LYS A 12 -29.47 4.59 -0.30
N MET A 13 -29.78 5.85 0.03
CA MET A 13 -28.75 6.89 0.17
C MET A 13 -27.77 6.59 1.30
N VAL A 14 -28.23 6.01 2.41
CA VAL A 14 -27.36 5.58 3.51
C VAL A 14 -26.42 4.47 3.05
N LYS A 15 -26.95 3.43 2.40
CA LYS A 15 -26.14 2.31 1.91
C LYS A 15 -25.12 2.73 0.87
N ASP A 16 -25.50 3.60 -0.06
CA ASP A 16 -24.60 4.15 -1.07
C ASP A 16 -23.48 4.98 -0.40
N ALA A 17 -23.82 5.79 0.60
CA ALA A 17 -22.84 6.56 1.38
C ALA A 17 -21.86 5.65 2.15
N GLU A 18 -22.33 4.59 2.79
CA GLU A 18 -21.48 3.63 3.51
C GLU A 18 -20.52 2.87 2.57
N ALA A 19 -21.01 2.48 1.39
CA ALA A 19 -20.19 1.83 0.36
C ALA A 19 -19.08 2.78 -0.13
N HIS A 20 -19.42 4.03 -0.43
CA HIS A 20 -18.43 5.03 -0.84
C HIS A 20 -17.41 5.33 0.26
N ALA A 21 -17.85 5.49 1.51
CA ALA A 21 -16.95 5.68 2.65
C ALA A 21 -15.96 4.52 2.81
N THR A 22 -16.40 3.29 2.58
CA THR A 22 -15.55 2.09 2.64
C THR A 22 -14.52 2.08 1.51
N GLU A 23 -14.92 2.37 0.28
CA GLU A 23 -14.02 2.41 -0.87
C GLU A 23 -13.00 3.55 -0.77
N ASP A 24 -13.42 4.72 -0.29
CA ASP A 24 -12.50 5.86 -0.06
C ASP A 24 -11.48 5.54 1.03
N LYS A 25 -11.91 4.84 2.10
CA LYS A 25 -11.00 4.37 3.14
C LYS A 25 -9.96 3.41 2.59
N LYS A 26 -10.37 2.40 1.80
CA LYS A 26 -9.44 1.45 1.18
C LYS A 26 -8.43 2.15 0.26
N ARG A 27 -8.89 3.07 -0.59
CA ARG A 27 -8.00 3.85 -1.46
C ARG A 27 -6.99 4.66 -0.66
N ARG A 28 -7.44 5.31 0.41
CA ARG A 28 -6.55 6.07 1.29
C ARG A 28 -5.50 5.17 1.93
N GLU A 29 -5.90 4.03 2.48
CA GLU A 29 -4.98 3.08 3.11
C GLU A 29 -3.95 2.54 2.11
N ALA A 30 -4.35 2.27 0.87
CA ALA A 30 -3.44 1.83 -0.18
C ALA A 30 -2.43 2.93 -0.56
N VAL A 31 -2.87 4.18 -0.66
CA VAL A 31 -1.97 5.32 -0.92
C VAL A 31 -1.00 5.54 0.23
N GLU A 32 -1.46 5.47 1.48
CA GLU A 32 -0.61 5.60 2.67
C GLU A 32 0.44 4.47 2.71
N ALA A 33 0.04 3.23 2.43
CA ALA A 33 0.95 2.09 2.35
C ALA A 33 1.98 2.25 1.22
N ARG A 34 1.57 2.72 0.04
CA ARG A 34 2.48 3.01 -1.08
C ARG A 34 3.54 4.05 -0.73
N ASN A 35 3.14 5.16 -0.11
CA ASN A 35 4.07 6.22 0.26
C ASN A 35 5.14 5.73 1.26
N GLN A 36 4.73 4.89 2.21
CA GLN A 36 5.65 4.25 3.16
C GLN A 36 6.61 3.29 2.45
N ALA A 37 6.08 2.46 1.55
CA ALA A 37 6.86 1.51 0.76
C ALA A 37 7.89 2.21 -0.13
N GLU A 38 7.51 3.26 -0.85
CA GLU A 38 8.40 4.04 -1.72
C GLU A 38 9.54 4.68 -0.93
N SER A 39 9.23 5.26 0.23
CA SER A 39 10.24 5.83 1.12
C SER A 39 11.24 4.76 1.59
N LEU A 40 10.74 3.59 1.98
CA LEU A 40 11.58 2.49 2.45
C LEU A 40 12.47 1.96 1.31
N ILE A 41 11.87 1.64 0.15
CA ILE A 41 12.60 1.20 -1.05
C ILE A 41 13.75 2.15 -1.35
N HIS A 42 13.47 3.44 -1.45
CA HIS A 42 14.49 4.43 -1.78
C HIS A 42 15.64 4.44 -0.77
N SER A 43 15.32 4.39 0.54
CA SER A 43 16.33 4.38 1.59
C SER A 43 17.19 3.11 1.58
N THR A 44 16.59 1.95 1.28
CA THR A 44 17.28 0.67 1.22
C THR A 44 18.13 0.54 -0.04
N GLU A 45 17.63 0.97 -1.21
CA GLU A 45 18.40 1.04 -2.45
C GLU A 45 19.64 1.92 -2.29
N LYS A 46 19.49 3.08 -1.63
CA LYS A 46 20.62 3.95 -1.31
C LYS A 46 21.63 3.28 -0.39
N SER A 47 21.14 2.60 0.65
CA SER A 47 22.01 1.88 1.60
C SER A 47 22.78 0.74 0.93
N LEU A 48 22.13 -0.02 0.03
CA LEU A 48 22.79 -1.04 -0.79
C LEU A 48 23.84 -0.43 -1.73
N LYS A 49 23.58 0.74 -2.31
CA LYS A 49 24.55 1.44 -3.16
C LYS A 49 25.78 1.88 -2.36
N ASP A 50 25.58 2.41 -1.16
CA ASP A 50 26.65 3.02 -0.36
C ASP A 50 27.45 1.97 0.45
N TYR A 51 26.79 0.89 0.88
CA TYR A 51 27.35 -0.10 1.81
C TYR A 51 27.19 -1.55 1.35
N GLY A 52 26.60 -1.82 0.20
CA GLY A 52 26.30 -3.18 -0.24
C GLY A 52 27.53 -4.06 -0.41
N ASP A 53 28.73 -3.49 -0.60
CA ASP A 53 29.98 -4.25 -0.71
C ASP A 53 30.47 -4.78 0.65
N LYS A 54 29.82 -4.35 1.74
CA LYS A 54 30.14 -4.74 3.12
C LYS A 54 29.19 -5.81 3.69
N VAL A 55 28.18 -6.20 2.93
CA VAL A 55 27.24 -7.28 3.29
C VAL A 55 27.51 -8.51 2.43
N SER A 56 27.01 -9.67 2.85
CA SER A 56 27.19 -10.89 2.07
C SER A 56 26.41 -10.82 0.75
N GLU A 57 26.83 -11.59 -0.26
CA GLU A 57 26.10 -11.71 -1.52
C GLU A 57 24.67 -12.26 -1.30
N ALA A 58 24.52 -13.17 -0.33
CA ALA A 58 23.23 -13.72 0.06
C ALA A 58 22.30 -12.63 0.60
N ASP A 59 22.78 -11.79 1.52
CA ASP A 59 21.99 -10.69 2.09
C ASP A 59 21.67 -9.64 1.02
N ARG A 60 22.65 -9.28 0.17
CA ARG A 60 22.42 -8.33 -0.93
C ARG A 60 21.32 -8.83 -1.88
N THR A 61 21.33 -10.13 -2.19
CA THR A 61 20.32 -10.76 -3.04
C THR A 61 18.95 -10.72 -2.37
N ALA A 62 18.86 -11.15 -1.11
CA ALA A 62 17.61 -11.14 -0.35
C ALA A 62 17.00 -9.73 -0.26
N ILE A 63 17.81 -8.70 0.00
CA ILE A 63 17.34 -7.31 0.07
C ILE A 63 16.86 -6.85 -1.31
N SER A 64 17.59 -7.18 -2.38
CA SER A 64 17.23 -6.80 -3.75
C SER A 64 15.91 -7.43 -4.18
N ASP A 65 15.70 -8.70 -3.83
CA ASP A 65 14.46 -9.43 -4.11
C ASP A 65 13.28 -8.85 -3.32
N ALA A 66 13.49 -8.50 -2.04
CA ALA A 66 12.47 -7.86 -1.21
C ALA A 66 12.09 -6.46 -1.73
N ILE A 67 13.07 -5.67 -2.18
CA ILE A 67 12.84 -4.38 -2.86
C ILE A 67 11.97 -4.59 -4.12
N ALA A 68 12.36 -5.54 -4.99
CA ALA A 68 11.65 -5.79 -6.24
C ALA A 68 10.19 -6.24 -6.00
N ALA A 69 9.99 -7.11 -5.01
CA ALA A 69 8.66 -7.57 -4.62
C ALA A 69 7.80 -6.42 -4.08
N LEU A 70 8.33 -5.60 -3.18
CA LEU A 70 7.60 -4.46 -2.61
C LEU A 70 7.27 -3.40 -3.67
N LYS A 71 8.20 -3.14 -4.59
CA LYS A 71 8.00 -2.21 -5.70
C LYS A 71 6.87 -2.69 -6.62
N THR A 72 6.88 -3.97 -6.98
CA THR A 72 5.83 -4.58 -7.82
C THR A 72 4.44 -4.44 -7.17
N ALA A 73 4.32 -4.70 -5.87
CA ALA A 73 3.05 -4.54 -5.15
C ALA A 73 2.59 -3.07 -5.09
N SER A 74 3.54 -2.15 -4.88
CA SER A 74 3.26 -0.71 -4.78
C SER A 74 2.85 -0.08 -6.13
N GLU A 75 3.35 -0.62 -7.24
CA GLU A 75 3.09 -0.15 -8.60
C GLU A 75 1.88 -0.85 -9.27
N ALA A 76 1.23 -1.79 -8.59
CA ALA A 76 0.05 -2.49 -9.10
C ALA A 76 -1.09 -1.51 -9.45
N SER A 77 -1.85 -1.83 -10.50
CA SER A 77 -2.99 -1.01 -10.95
C SER A 77 -4.10 -0.93 -9.90
N GLU A 78 -4.25 -1.99 -9.12
CA GLU A 78 -5.13 -2.07 -7.94
C GLU A 78 -4.26 -2.45 -6.73
N PRO A 79 -3.68 -1.45 -6.03
CA PRO A 79 -2.77 -1.71 -4.93
C PRO A 79 -3.52 -2.25 -3.71
N ASP A 80 -3.12 -3.42 -3.25
CA ASP A 80 -3.59 -4.03 -2.01
C ASP A 80 -2.77 -3.49 -0.82
N ALA A 81 -3.41 -2.76 0.07
CA ALA A 81 -2.76 -2.13 1.22
C ALA A 81 -2.14 -3.17 2.17
N ASP A 82 -2.74 -4.34 2.33
CA ASP A 82 -2.24 -5.38 3.23
C ASP A 82 -1.06 -6.12 2.62
N ASP A 83 -1.08 -6.40 1.31
CA ASP A 83 0.09 -6.96 0.60
C ASP A 83 1.29 -6.01 0.65
N ILE A 84 1.07 -4.71 0.41
CA ILE A 84 2.12 -3.69 0.49
C ILE A 84 2.70 -3.62 1.91
N LYS A 85 1.85 -3.62 2.95
CA LYS A 85 2.32 -3.63 4.35
C LYS A 85 3.11 -4.89 4.69
N ALA A 86 2.65 -6.06 4.24
CA ALA A 86 3.35 -7.32 4.49
C ALA A 86 4.74 -7.34 3.84
N LYS A 87 4.85 -6.88 2.59
CA LYS A 87 6.15 -6.77 1.90
C LYS A 87 7.03 -5.66 2.47
N THR A 88 6.43 -4.59 3.00
CA THR A 88 7.15 -3.53 3.74
C THR A 88 7.77 -4.13 5.00
N GLN A 89 7.04 -4.92 5.76
CA GLN A 89 7.57 -5.66 6.92
C GLN A 89 8.67 -6.62 6.51
N THR A 90 8.46 -7.39 5.44
CA THR A 90 9.49 -8.30 4.91
C THR A 90 10.79 -7.54 4.63
N LEU A 91 10.75 -6.42 3.90
CA LEU A 91 11.94 -5.61 3.60
C LEU A 91 12.62 -5.03 4.86
N MET A 92 11.88 -4.76 5.93
CA MET A 92 12.46 -4.31 7.21
C MET A 92 13.13 -5.44 8.00
N GLU A 93 12.80 -6.70 7.71
CA GLU A 93 13.33 -7.89 8.40
C GLU A 93 14.49 -8.57 7.66
N VAL A 94 14.74 -8.21 6.39
CA VAL A 94 15.92 -8.66 5.64
C VAL A 94 17.16 -7.90 6.08
#